data_AF-A0A3D4XEB0-F1
#
_entry.id   AF-A0A3D4XEB0-F1
#
_cell.length_a   1.000
_cell.length_b   1.000
_cell.length_c   1.000
_cell.angle_alpha   90.00
_cell.angle_beta   90.00
_cell.angle_gamma   90.00
#
_symmetry.space_group_name_H-M   'P 1'
#
loop_
_entity.id
_entity.type
_entity.pdbx_description
1 polymer ?
#
loop_
_entity_poly.entity_id
_entity_poly.type
_entity_poly.pdbx_seq_one_letter_code
_entity_poly.pdbx_strand_id
1 'polypeptide(L)'
;GEGKTTTTVGLADGMQKLGKNVMVALREPSLGPVFGVKGGAAGGGYAQVVPMEDINLHFTGDFHAIGAANNLLAAMVDNHIFQGNELNIDPRKITWKRCVDMNDRQLRYVTDGLGGRTNGMPREDGYDITVASEIMAVLCLASDISDLKKRLSRIIVGYTYGKPAEQQPVTAGDLHAEGAMTALLKDALKPNLVQTLEHVPAIVHGGPFANIAHG
;
A
#
# COMPACT_ATOMS: atom_id res chain seq x y z
N GLY A 1 25.12 -4.91 1.93
CA GLY A 1 24.20 -6.05 1.76
C GLY A 1 24.41 -6.97 2.93
N GLU A 2 23.62 -6.81 3.99
CA GLU A 2 23.90 -7.43 5.30
C GLU A 2 23.17 -8.76 5.49
N GLY A 3 22.39 -9.23 4.50
CA GLY A 3 21.75 -10.56 4.54
C GLY A 3 20.65 -10.73 5.59
N LYS A 4 20.02 -9.65 6.06
CA LYS A 4 19.02 -9.68 7.16
C LYS A 4 17.93 -10.75 6.96
N THR A 5 17.27 -10.76 5.80
CA THR A 5 16.21 -11.73 5.52
C THR A 5 16.74 -13.16 5.47
N THR A 6 17.95 -13.36 4.91
CA THR A 6 18.62 -14.67 4.89
C THR A 6 18.86 -15.18 6.32
N THR A 7 19.26 -14.31 7.25
CA THR A 7 19.40 -14.67 8.67
C THR A 7 18.06 -15.04 9.29
N THR A 8 16.99 -14.28 9.03
CA THR A 8 15.65 -14.59 9.55
C THR A 8 15.16 -15.98 9.10
N VAL A 9 15.29 -16.28 7.80
CA VAL A 9 14.91 -17.58 7.24
C VAL A 9 15.79 -18.71 7.79
N GLY A 10 17.12 -18.54 7.73
CA GLY A 10 18.05 -19.56 8.21
C GLY A 10 17.96 -19.84 9.71
N LEU A 11 17.59 -18.84 10.52
CA LEU A 11 17.32 -19.04 11.94
C LEU A 11 16.09 -19.93 12.14
N ALA A 12 15.01 -19.71 11.39
CA ALA A 12 13.81 -20.51 11.46
C ALA A 12 14.08 -21.97 11.04
N ASP A 13 14.80 -22.17 9.95
CA ASP A 13 15.26 -23.48 9.47
C ASP A 13 16.10 -24.20 10.56
N GLY A 14 17.06 -23.48 11.15
CA GLY A 14 17.87 -23.99 12.26
C GLY A 14 17.07 -24.37 13.50
N MET A 15 16.07 -23.55 13.88
CA MET A 15 15.19 -23.84 15.02
C MET A 15 14.33 -25.08 14.76
N GLN A 16 13.84 -25.28 13.53
CA GLN A 16 13.07 -26.46 13.16
C GLN A 16 13.93 -27.74 13.27
N LYS A 17 15.19 -27.69 12.81
CA LYS A 17 16.16 -28.78 12.97
C LYS A 17 16.43 -29.15 14.43
N LEU A 18 16.29 -28.20 15.35
CA LEU A 18 16.36 -28.42 16.80
C LEU A 18 15.04 -28.96 17.41
N GLY A 19 14.07 -29.33 16.58
CA GLY A 19 12.77 -29.85 17.01
C GLY A 19 11.84 -28.79 17.60
N LYS A 20 12.07 -27.50 17.32
CA LYS A 20 11.17 -26.42 17.76
C LYS A 20 10.05 -26.22 16.75
N ASN A 21 8.84 -25.97 17.24
CA ASN A 21 7.73 -25.51 16.40
C ASN A 21 7.93 -24.01 16.12
N VAL A 22 8.21 -23.69 14.86
CA VAL A 22 8.64 -22.36 14.42
C VAL A 22 8.03 -22.03 13.06
N MET A 23 7.77 -20.75 12.85
CA MET A 23 7.39 -20.18 11.56
C MET A 23 8.04 -18.80 11.42
N VAL A 24 8.10 -18.28 10.20
CA VAL A 24 8.63 -16.94 9.91
C VAL A 24 7.54 -16.03 9.36
N ALA A 25 7.62 -14.73 9.66
CA ALA A 25 6.79 -13.69 9.04
C ALA A 25 7.70 -12.69 8.32
N LEU A 26 7.44 -12.46 7.04
CA LEU A 26 8.19 -11.55 6.17
C LEU A 26 7.24 -10.58 5.46
N ARG A 27 7.83 -9.54 4.88
CA ARG A 27 7.12 -8.59 4.01
C ARG A 27 7.14 -9.06 2.57
N GLU A 28 6.06 -8.78 1.85
CA GLU A 28 6.00 -8.89 0.40
C GLU A 28 6.86 -7.80 -0.25
N PRO A 29 7.71 -8.15 -1.24
CA PRO A 29 8.43 -7.16 -2.02
C PRO A 29 7.53 -6.41 -3.00
N SER A 30 7.83 -5.13 -3.19
CA SER A 30 7.25 -4.34 -4.29
C SER A 30 7.74 -4.81 -5.65
N LEU A 31 6.82 -4.81 -6.63
CA LEU A 31 7.02 -5.24 -8.01
C LEU A 31 7.98 -4.32 -8.76
N GLY A 32 7.79 -2.99 -8.64
CA GLY A 32 8.56 -2.00 -9.40
C GLY A 32 10.08 -2.16 -9.30
N PRO A 33 10.66 -2.30 -8.09
CA PRO A 33 12.09 -2.51 -7.90
C PRO A 33 12.67 -3.79 -8.52
N VAL A 34 11.85 -4.83 -8.72
CA VAL A 34 12.27 -6.11 -9.32
C VAL A 34 12.72 -5.90 -10.77
N PHE A 35 12.03 -5.02 -11.51
CA PHE A 35 12.40 -4.66 -12.89
C PHE A 35 13.48 -3.57 -12.99
N GLY A 36 13.97 -3.07 -11.85
CA GLY A 36 15.05 -2.09 -11.77
C GLY A 36 16.39 -2.74 -11.47
N VAL A 37 16.75 -2.77 -10.17
CA VAL A 37 18.09 -3.14 -9.71
C VAL A 37 18.04 -4.09 -8.49
N LYS A 38 16.90 -4.20 -7.80
CA LYS A 38 16.79 -5.01 -6.57
C LYS A 38 16.25 -6.40 -6.90
N GLY A 39 17.11 -7.41 -6.81
CA GLY A 39 16.70 -8.82 -6.80
C GLY A 39 16.48 -9.35 -5.37
N GLY A 40 15.36 -10.02 -5.16
CA GLY A 40 15.09 -10.98 -4.07
C GLY A 40 14.98 -10.40 -2.65
N ALA A 41 13.76 -10.13 -2.18
CA ALA A 41 13.53 -9.76 -0.77
C ALA A 41 13.31 -10.97 0.16
N ALA A 42 13.16 -12.17 -0.41
CA ALA A 42 12.74 -13.40 0.29
C ALA A 42 13.91 -14.30 0.77
N GLY A 43 15.09 -13.71 1.03
CA GLY A 43 16.30 -14.44 1.44
C GLY A 43 17.26 -14.72 0.29
N GLY A 44 18.16 -15.69 0.46
CA GLY A 44 19.15 -16.03 -0.57
C GLY A 44 20.00 -17.27 -0.23
N GLY A 45 20.61 -17.88 -1.24
CA GLY A 45 21.37 -19.13 -1.07
C GLY A 45 20.46 -20.28 -0.67
N TYR A 46 20.81 -21.04 0.36
CA TYR A 46 19.98 -22.15 0.87
C TYR A 46 18.91 -21.72 1.88
N ALA A 47 18.89 -20.44 2.28
CA ALA A 47 17.92 -19.89 3.22
C ALA A 47 17.04 -18.85 2.51
N GLN A 48 15.97 -19.33 1.87
CA GLN A 48 15.02 -18.53 1.09
C GLN A 48 13.60 -19.08 1.19
N VAL A 49 12.62 -18.20 0.99
CA VAL A 49 11.19 -18.52 0.91
C VAL A 49 10.78 -18.72 -0.55
N VAL A 50 9.93 -19.70 -0.80
CA VAL A 50 9.50 -20.14 -2.14
C VAL A 50 7.98 -20.27 -2.24
N PRO A 51 7.38 -20.10 -3.44
CA PRO A 51 8.02 -19.85 -4.75
C PRO A 51 8.45 -18.37 -4.93
N MET A 52 9.74 -18.15 -5.24
CA MET A 52 10.32 -16.81 -5.30
C MET A 52 9.83 -15.98 -6.49
N GLU A 53 9.49 -16.63 -7.60
CA GLU A 53 8.96 -15.97 -8.80
C GLU A 53 7.58 -15.35 -8.52
N ASP A 54 6.69 -16.08 -7.85
CA ASP A 54 5.38 -15.57 -7.47
C ASP A 54 5.52 -14.43 -6.46
N ILE A 55 6.34 -14.62 -5.41
CA ILE A 55 6.55 -13.64 -4.34
C ILE A 55 7.11 -12.31 -4.87
N ASN A 56 7.98 -12.35 -5.89
CA ASN A 56 8.57 -11.13 -6.46
C ASN A 56 7.69 -10.46 -7.54
N LEU A 57 6.62 -11.11 -7.99
CA LEU A 57 5.79 -10.59 -9.07
C LEU A 57 4.42 -10.19 -8.54
N HIS A 58 3.37 -10.91 -8.93
CA HIS A 58 1.99 -10.56 -8.57
C HIS A 58 1.56 -11.19 -7.24
N PHE A 59 2.28 -12.22 -6.81
CA PHE A 59 1.96 -13.06 -5.67
C PHE A 59 0.46 -13.37 -5.60
N THR A 60 -0.21 -12.99 -4.52
CA THR A 60 -1.65 -13.18 -4.29
C THR A 60 -2.50 -11.99 -4.74
N GLY A 61 -1.88 -10.93 -5.25
CA GLY A 61 -2.55 -9.72 -5.71
C GLY A 61 -2.79 -8.65 -4.63
N ASP A 62 -2.17 -8.78 -3.45
CA ASP A 62 -2.35 -7.87 -2.32
C ASP A 62 -2.01 -6.42 -2.71
N PHE A 63 -0.88 -6.22 -3.41
CA PHE A 63 -0.43 -4.88 -3.81
C PHE A 63 -1.33 -4.29 -4.91
N HIS A 64 -1.90 -5.13 -5.78
CA HIS A 64 -2.90 -4.68 -6.76
C HIS A 64 -4.18 -4.19 -6.06
N ALA A 65 -4.64 -4.92 -5.04
CA ALA A 65 -5.81 -4.53 -4.26
C ALA A 65 -5.58 -3.21 -3.51
N ILE A 66 -4.39 -3.02 -2.92
CA ILE A 66 -3.97 -1.78 -2.27
C ILE A 66 -3.92 -0.62 -3.27
N GLY A 67 -3.31 -0.84 -4.45
CA GLY A 67 -3.29 0.14 -5.53
C GLY A 67 -4.69 0.54 -6.00
N ALA A 68 -5.58 -0.43 -6.15
CA ALA A 68 -6.97 -0.20 -6.51
C ALA A 68 -7.72 0.63 -5.45
N ALA A 69 -7.58 0.29 -4.17
CA ALA A 69 -8.21 1.04 -3.08
C ALA A 69 -7.68 2.48 -2.98
N ASN A 70 -6.36 2.68 -3.11
CA ASN A 70 -5.74 4.00 -3.10
C ASN A 70 -6.25 4.89 -4.25
N ASN A 71 -6.29 4.33 -5.45
CA ASN A 71 -6.68 5.06 -6.65
C ASN A 71 -8.20 5.26 -6.75
N LEU A 72 -9.00 4.38 -6.15
CA LEU A 72 -10.43 4.60 -5.95
C LEU A 72 -10.65 5.85 -5.09
N LEU A 73 -9.94 5.99 -3.96
CA LEU A 73 -10.07 7.17 -3.11
C LEU A 73 -9.68 8.45 -3.85
N ALA A 74 -8.58 8.44 -4.61
CA ALA A 74 -8.18 9.57 -5.45
C ALA A 74 -9.27 9.93 -6.48
N ALA A 75 -9.84 8.93 -7.16
CA ALA A 75 -10.93 9.14 -8.12
C ALA A 75 -12.20 9.69 -7.45
N MET A 76 -12.53 9.24 -6.24
CA MET A 76 -13.68 9.75 -5.48
C MET A 76 -13.48 11.20 -5.03
N VAL A 77 -12.27 11.60 -4.62
CA VAL A 77 -11.94 13.00 -4.30
C VAL A 77 -12.19 13.90 -5.50
N ASP A 78 -11.62 13.57 -6.66
CA ASP A 78 -11.74 14.40 -7.85
C ASP A 78 -13.18 14.41 -8.41
N ASN A 79 -13.89 13.27 -8.35
CA ASN A 79 -15.29 13.20 -8.72
C ASN A 79 -16.17 14.05 -7.79
N HIS A 80 -15.93 14.03 -6.48
CA HIS A 80 -16.67 14.88 -5.54
C HIS A 80 -16.51 16.36 -5.86
N ILE A 81 -15.28 16.79 -6.16
CA ILE A 81 -14.99 18.16 -6.59
C ILE A 81 -15.73 18.49 -7.89
N PHE A 82 -15.70 17.58 -8.85
CA PHE A 82 -16.33 17.74 -10.15
C PHE A 82 -17.87 17.86 -10.07
N GLN A 83 -18.52 17.07 -9.21
CA GLN A 83 -19.98 16.99 -9.12
C GLN A 83 -20.63 18.14 -8.32
N GLY A 84 -19.84 18.98 -7.65
CA GLY A 84 -20.36 20.13 -6.91
C GLY A 84 -19.52 20.56 -5.72
N ASN A 85 -18.55 19.73 -5.29
CA ASN A 85 -17.63 20.03 -4.20
C ASN A 85 -18.34 20.47 -2.91
N GLU A 86 -19.38 19.74 -2.48
CA GLU A 86 -20.18 20.10 -1.30
C GLU A 86 -19.37 20.16 0.00
N LEU A 87 -18.24 19.43 0.04
CA LEU A 87 -17.29 19.44 1.15
C LEU A 87 -16.32 20.62 1.09
N ASN A 88 -16.41 21.47 0.07
CA ASN A 88 -15.61 22.67 -0.11
C ASN A 88 -14.09 22.39 -0.07
N ILE A 89 -13.66 21.28 -0.68
CA ILE A 89 -12.25 20.86 -0.78
C ILE A 89 -11.49 21.88 -1.62
N ASP A 90 -10.34 22.35 -1.14
CA ASP A 90 -9.42 23.16 -1.91
C ASP A 90 -8.51 22.22 -2.75
N PRO A 91 -8.61 22.20 -4.09
CA PRO A 91 -7.84 21.27 -4.93
C PRO A 91 -6.32 21.44 -4.80
N ARG A 92 -5.86 22.59 -4.30
CA ARG A 92 -4.44 22.89 -4.06
C ARG A 92 -3.92 22.32 -2.75
N LYS A 93 -4.82 21.81 -1.90
CA LYS A 93 -4.55 21.32 -0.54
C LYS A 93 -4.96 19.86 -0.38
N ILE A 94 -5.12 19.14 -1.49
CA ILE A 94 -5.21 17.69 -1.49
C ILE A 94 -3.83 17.16 -1.14
N THR A 95 -3.77 16.36 -0.08
CA THR A 95 -2.56 15.67 0.37
C THR A 95 -2.51 14.24 -0.13
N TRP A 96 -3.67 13.68 -0.49
CA TRP A 96 -3.78 12.34 -1.05
C TRP A 96 -3.19 12.29 -2.46
N LYS A 97 -2.30 11.33 -2.69
CA LYS A 97 -1.69 11.07 -3.99
C LYS A 97 -2.20 9.78 -4.59
N ARG A 98 -2.08 9.67 -5.91
CA ARG A 98 -2.26 8.39 -6.61
C ARG A 98 -1.06 7.47 -6.36
N CYS A 99 -1.19 6.21 -6.74
CA CYS A 99 -0.06 5.28 -6.63
C CYS A 99 0.00 4.28 -7.79
N VAL A 100 1.21 3.78 -8.03
CA VAL A 100 1.48 2.69 -8.98
C VAL A 100 2.69 1.91 -8.50
N ASP A 101 2.64 0.57 -8.57
CA ASP A 101 3.76 -0.28 -8.15
C ASP A 101 4.81 -0.44 -9.25
N MET A 102 5.30 0.70 -9.74
CA MET A 102 6.31 0.79 -10.79
C MET A 102 7.33 1.86 -10.42
N ASN A 103 8.58 1.64 -10.82
CA ASN A 103 9.65 2.62 -10.68
C ASN A 103 9.55 3.72 -11.75
N ASP A 104 8.46 4.48 -11.73
CA ASP A 104 8.20 5.53 -12.72
C ASP A 104 8.46 6.92 -12.15
N ARG A 105 9.59 7.51 -12.55
CA ARG A 105 9.94 8.88 -12.14
C ARG A 105 9.09 9.95 -12.82
N GLN A 106 8.46 9.64 -13.96
CA GLN A 106 7.71 10.60 -14.77
C GLN A 106 6.43 11.05 -14.07
N LEU A 107 5.89 10.23 -13.18
CA LEU A 107 4.63 10.47 -12.47
C LEU A 107 4.80 11.18 -11.12
N ARG A 108 6.02 11.56 -10.73
CA ARG A 108 6.28 12.21 -9.42
C ARG A 108 5.55 13.53 -9.24
N TYR A 109 5.45 14.30 -10.32
CA TYR A 109 4.78 15.59 -10.36
C TYR A 109 4.01 15.68 -11.68
N VAL A 110 2.69 15.83 -11.61
CA VAL A 110 1.81 15.90 -12.77
C VAL A 110 0.79 17.01 -12.58
N THR A 111 0.19 17.43 -13.69
CA THR A 111 -1.05 18.20 -13.68
C THR A 111 -2.12 17.35 -14.35
N ASP A 112 -3.20 17.07 -13.64
CA ASP A 112 -4.32 16.26 -14.13
C ASP A 112 -5.59 17.12 -14.26
N GLY A 113 -6.74 16.51 -14.59
CA GLY A 113 -8.01 17.22 -14.77
C GLY A 113 -8.04 18.19 -15.96
N LEU A 114 -7.14 18.01 -16.94
CA LEU A 114 -7.03 18.84 -18.14
C LEU A 114 -8.07 18.47 -19.22
N GLY A 115 -8.13 19.26 -20.29
CA GLY A 115 -8.97 18.98 -21.45
C GLY A 115 -10.38 19.58 -21.39
N GLY A 116 -10.59 20.59 -20.54
CA GLY A 116 -11.83 21.37 -20.49
C GLY A 116 -12.82 20.88 -19.44
N ARG A 117 -13.96 21.59 -19.35
CA ARG A 117 -14.91 21.47 -18.25
C ARG A 117 -15.50 20.07 -18.06
N THR A 118 -15.54 19.22 -19.08
CA THR A 118 -16.10 17.86 -19.00
C THR A 118 -15.16 16.85 -18.35
N ASN A 119 -13.89 17.21 -18.12
CA ASN A 119 -12.83 16.26 -17.76
C ASN A 119 -12.29 16.45 -16.34
N GLY A 120 -12.89 17.34 -15.54
CA GLY A 120 -12.50 17.58 -14.16
C GLY A 120 -12.09 19.02 -13.86
N MET A 121 -11.39 19.18 -12.75
CA MET A 121 -10.81 20.44 -12.28
C MET A 121 -9.29 20.32 -12.32
N PRO A 122 -8.56 21.16 -13.08
CA PRO A 122 -7.11 21.11 -13.11
C PRO A 122 -6.49 21.31 -11.73
N ARG A 123 -5.56 20.42 -11.35
CA ARG A 123 -4.75 20.55 -10.13
C ARG A 123 -3.37 19.91 -10.30
N GLU A 124 -2.46 20.26 -9.39
CA GLU A 124 -1.20 19.54 -9.24
C GLU A 124 -1.45 18.23 -8.48
N ASP A 125 -0.79 17.17 -8.92
CA ASP A 125 -0.86 15.85 -8.31
C ASP A 125 0.48 15.12 -8.42
N GLY A 126 0.56 13.91 -7.88
CA GLY A 126 1.68 13.02 -8.08
C GLY A 126 1.34 11.59 -7.74
N TYR A 127 2.27 10.70 -8.11
CA TYR A 127 2.20 9.28 -7.79
C TYR A 127 3.33 8.91 -6.84
N ASP A 128 2.98 8.15 -5.82
CA ASP A 128 3.95 7.41 -5.01
C ASP A 128 3.95 5.93 -5.42
N ILE A 129 5.01 5.19 -5.07
CA ILE A 129 4.99 3.74 -5.22
C ILE A 129 3.97 3.11 -4.26
N THR A 130 3.25 2.06 -4.65
CA THR A 130 2.11 1.54 -3.86
C THR A 130 2.43 1.22 -2.40
N VAL A 131 3.63 0.71 -2.11
CA VAL A 131 4.10 0.44 -0.73
C VAL A 131 4.25 1.68 0.16
N ALA A 132 4.30 2.87 -0.43
CA ALA A 132 4.34 4.15 0.27
C ALA A 132 2.95 4.69 0.64
N SER A 133 1.87 4.09 0.11
CA SER A 133 0.50 4.49 0.41
C SER A 133 0.16 4.31 1.90
N GLU A 134 -0.60 5.24 2.47
CA GLU A 134 -1.17 5.06 3.81
C GLU A 134 -2.10 3.84 3.88
N ILE A 135 -2.73 3.42 2.76
CA ILE A 135 -3.51 2.18 2.69
C ILE A 135 -2.66 0.97 3.05
N MET A 136 -1.40 0.92 2.60
CA MET A 136 -0.45 -0.16 2.95
C MET A 136 -0.19 -0.17 4.46
N ALA A 137 0.10 1.00 5.05
CA ALA A 137 0.33 1.12 6.48
C ALA A 137 -0.91 0.73 7.30
N VAL A 138 -2.09 1.15 6.86
CA VAL A 138 -3.37 0.82 7.48
C VAL A 138 -3.66 -0.68 7.43
N LEU A 139 -3.43 -1.34 6.29
CA LEU A 139 -3.60 -2.78 6.14
C LEU A 139 -2.67 -3.55 7.09
N CYS A 140 -1.41 -3.14 7.21
CA CYS A 140 -0.43 -3.80 8.09
C CYS A 140 -0.70 -3.59 9.59
N LEU A 141 -1.51 -2.59 9.95
CA LEU A 141 -1.84 -2.26 11.36
C LEU A 141 -3.27 -2.63 11.75
N ALA A 142 -4.08 -3.12 10.82
CA ALA A 142 -5.46 -3.51 11.10
C ALA A 142 -5.50 -4.85 11.84
N SER A 143 -6.28 -4.94 12.92
CA SER A 143 -6.49 -6.20 13.65
C SER A 143 -7.50 -7.13 12.97
N ASP A 144 -8.45 -6.55 12.25
CA ASP A 144 -9.57 -7.23 11.58
C ASP A 144 -10.20 -6.31 10.54
N ILE A 145 -11.17 -6.82 9.78
CA ILE A 145 -11.83 -6.06 8.69
C ILE A 145 -12.64 -4.86 9.20
N SER A 146 -13.13 -4.90 10.45
CA SER A 146 -13.86 -3.77 11.03
C SER A 146 -12.90 -2.66 11.46
N ASP A 147 -11.74 -3.02 12.03
CA ASP A 147 -10.67 -2.08 12.33
C ASP A 147 -10.07 -1.48 11.04
N LEU A 148 -9.87 -2.29 9.99
CA LEU A 148 -9.47 -1.83 8.66
C LEU A 148 -10.41 -0.73 8.16
N LYS A 149 -11.72 -0.98 8.14
CA LYS A 149 -12.72 0.01 7.70
C LYS A 149 -12.67 1.30 8.51
N LYS A 150 -12.55 1.21 9.85
CA LYS A 150 -12.45 2.37 10.76
C LYS A 150 -11.16 3.16 10.59
N ARG A 151 -10.07 2.51 10.21
CA ARG A 151 -8.80 3.20 9.91
C ARG A 151 -8.89 3.92 8.57
N LEU A 152 -9.39 3.24 7.55
CA LEU A 152 -9.62 3.81 6.22
C LEU A 152 -10.50 5.07 6.29
N SER A 153 -11.57 5.07 7.09
CA SER A 153 -12.46 6.23 7.21
C SER A 153 -11.79 7.47 7.83
N ARG A 154 -10.70 7.30 8.58
CA ARG A 154 -9.98 8.38 9.28
C ARG A 154 -8.85 9.01 8.45
N ILE A 155 -8.54 8.44 7.29
CA ILE A 155 -7.51 8.96 6.38
C ILE A 155 -7.90 10.38 5.96
N ILE A 156 -7.01 11.34 6.15
CA ILE A 156 -7.19 12.73 5.69
C ILE A 156 -6.74 12.81 4.24
N VAL A 157 -7.63 13.23 3.35
CA VAL A 157 -7.34 13.36 1.91
C VAL A 157 -6.92 14.77 1.50
N GLY A 158 -7.27 15.76 2.32
CA GLY A 158 -6.94 17.15 2.07
C GLY A 158 -7.68 18.08 3.00
N TYR A 159 -7.74 19.35 2.63
CA TYR A 159 -8.33 20.40 3.46
C TYR A 159 -9.30 21.28 2.66
N THR A 160 -10.24 21.85 3.40
CA THR A 160 -11.20 22.82 2.84
C THR A 160 -10.55 24.17 2.49
N TYR A 161 -11.26 24.98 1.70
CA TYR A 161 -10.89 26.39 1.51
C TYR A 161 -10.91 27.16 2.84
N GLY A 162 -10.11 28.22 2.94
CA GLY A 162 -10.05 29.09 4.12
C GLY A 162 -8.62 29.39 4.58
N LYS A 163 -8.49 30.24 5.60
CA LYS A 163 -7.18 30.54 6.23
C LYS A 163 -6.68 29.30 6.99
N PRO A 164 -5.36 29.07 7.14
CA PRO A 164 -4.84 27.88 7.83
C PRO A 164 -5.46 27.57 9.20
N ALA A 165 -5.85 28.59 9.96
CA ALA A 165 -6.50 28.43 11.27
C ALA A 165 -7.98 27.97 11.21
N GLU A 166 -8.64 28.12 10.06
CA GLU A 166 -10.07 27.82 9.84
C GLU A 166 -10.28 26.52 9.06
N GLN A 167 -9.20 25.98 8.47
CA GLN A 167 -9.28 24.82 7.59
C GLN A 167 -9.71 23.57 8.32
N GLN A 168 -10.73 22.93 7.79
CA GLN A 168 -11.20 21.64 8.25
C GLN A 168 -10.55 20.52 7.42
N PRO A 169 -10.04 19.46 8.06
CA PRO A 169 -9.59 18.27 7.36
C PRO A 169 -10.79 17.59 6.71
N VAL A 170 -10.59 17.06 5.51
CA VAL A 170 -11.57 16.20 4.83
C VAL A 170 -11.03 14.79 4.84
N THR A 171 -11.85 13.84 5.26
CA THR A 171 -11.49 12.44 5.41
C THR A 171 -12.08 11.56 4.31
N ALA A 172 -11.54 10.36 4.15
CA ALA A 172 -12.15 9.35 3.28
C ALA A 172 -13.56 8.93 3.75
N GLY A 173 -13.85 9.05 5.05
CA GLY A 173 -15.19 8.83 5.61
C GLY A 173 -16.20 9.90 5.19
N ASP A 174 -15.77 11.16 5.09
CA ASP A 174 -16.63 12.27 4.60
C ASP A 174 -17.02 12.06 3.12
N LEU A 175 -16.19 11.33 2.36
CA LEU A 175 -16.44 10.92 0.98
C LEU A 175 -17.18 9.58 0.86
N HIS A 176 -17.49 8.91 1.99
CA HIS A 176 -18.10 7.58 2.03
C HIS A 176 -17.30 6.50 1.26
N ALA A 177 -15.97 6.64 1.20
CA ALA A 177 -15.09 5.76 0.44
C ALA A 177 -14.70 4.48 1.20
N GLU A 178 -14.81 4.48 2.54
CA GLU A 178 -14.23 3.44 3.40
C GLU A 178 -14.85 2.06 3.17
N GLY A 179 -16.15 2.00 2.87
CA GLY A 179 -16.86 0.75 2.57
C GLY A 179 -16.34 0.10 1.28
N ALA A 180 -16.20 0.88 0.22
CA ALA A 180 -15.74 0.40 -1.08
C ALA A 180 -14.25 0.02 -1.04
N MET A 181 -13.40 0.81 -0.37
CA MET A 181 -12.00 0.46 -0.16
C MET A 181 -11.85 -0.84 0.65
N THR A 182 -12.64 -1.02 1.71
CA THR A 182 -12.63 -2.25 2.51
C THR A 182 -13.01 -3.46 1.67
N ALA A 183 -13.99 -3.32 0.76
CA ALA A 183 -14.41 -4.40 -0.12
C ALA A 183 -13.29 -4.84 -1.08
N LEU A 184 -12.53 -3.89 -1.64
CA LEU A 184 -11.36 -4.17 -2.48
C LEU A 184 -10.25 -4.89 -1.71
N LEU A 185 -10.09 -4.60 -0.43
CA LEU A 185 -9.03 -5.15 0.43
C LEU A 185 -9.44 -6.43 1.17
N LYS A 186 -10.68 -6.91 0.99
CA LYS A 186 -11.23 -8.03 1.77
C LYS A 186 -10.36 -9.28 1.73
N ASP A 187 -9.91 -9.68 0.54
CA ASP A 187 -9.07 -10.86 0.37
C ASP A 187 -7.60 -10.56 0.65
N ALA A 188 -7.13 -9.36 0.28
CA ALA A 188 -5.78 -8.87 0.57
C ALA A 188 -5.48 -8.66 2.06
N LEU A 189 -6.48 -8.74 2.95
CA LEU A 189 -6.28 -8.73 4.41
C LEU A 189 -5.89 -10.11 4.96
N LYS A 190 -6.07 -11.18 4.18
CA LYS A 190 -5.74 -12.55 4.60
C LYS A 190 -4.23 -12.78 4.46
N PRO A 191 -3.52 -13.24 5.51
CA PRO A 191 -2.09 -13.53 5.40
C PRO A 191 -1.80 -14.66 4.42
N ASN A 192 -0.71 -14.53 3.65
CA ASN A 192 -0.34 -15.51 2.64
C ASN A 192 0.64 -16.53 3.20
N LEU A 193 0.28 -17.81 3.15
CA LEU A 193 1.12 -18.91 3.61
C LEU A 193 1.96 -19.47 2.46
N VAL A 194 3.26 -19.51 2.67
CA VAL A 194 4.29 -20.12 1.82
C VAL A 194 5.27 -20.90 2.70
N GLN A 195 6.42 -21.30 2.17
CA GLN A 195 7.39 -22.11 2.92
C GLN A 195 8.84 -21.76 2.58
N THR A 196 9.76 -22.11 3.48
CA THR A 196 11.20 -22.10 3.20
C THR A 196 11.61 -23.32 2.35
N LEU A 197 12.83 -23.35 1.85
CA LEU A 197 13.39 -24.54 1.18
C LEU A 197 13.42 -25.78 2.07
N GLU A 198 13.48 -25.60 3.39
CA GLU A 198 13.45 -26.70 4.37
C GLU A 198 12.02 -26.99 4.88
N HIS A 199 11.00 -26.45 4.21
CA HIS A 199 9.60 -26.65 4.54
C HIS A 199 9.17 -26.06 5.91
N VAL A 200 9.85 -25.02 6.39
CA VAL A 200 9.35 -24.20 7.50
C VAL A 200 8.18 -23.34 6.99
N PRO A 201 7.02 -23.30 7.68
CA PRO A 201 5.94 -22.39 7.33
C PRO A 201 6.36 -20.91 7.38
N ALA A 202 5.99 -20.15 6.36
CA ALA A 202 6.32 -18.74 6.24
C ALA A 202 5.07 -17.93 5.87
N ILE A 203 4.77 -16.86 6.62
CA ILE A 203 3.79 -15.86 6.23
C ILE A 203 4.51 -14.74 5.50
N VAL A 204 4.02 -14.37 4.31
CA VAL A 204 4.47 -13.18 3.57
C VAL A 204 3.28 -12.25 3.41
N HIS A 205 3.29 -11.12 4.11
CA HIS A 205 2.13 -10.23 4.14
C HIS A 205 2.51 -8.79 4.44
N GLY A 206 1.91 -7.87 3.67
CA GLY A 206 2.19 -6.45 3.77
C GLY A 206 3.62 -6.08 3.39
N GLY A 207 3.87 -4.79 3.18
CA GLY A 207 5.19 -4.30 2.82
C GLY A 207 5.33 -2.79 2.89
N PRO A 208 5.04 -2.13 4.02
CA PRO A 208 5.17 -0.69 4.14
C PRO A 208 6.65 -0.30 4.08
N PHE A 209 6.90 0.99 3.83
CA PHE A 209 8.23 1.59 3.95
C PHE A 209 8.68 1.81 5.40
N ALA A 210 10.01 1.87 5.59
CA ALA A 210 10.65 1.94 6.91
C ALA A 210 10.92 3.37 7.38
N ASN A 211 10.81 4.33 6.47
CA ASN A 211 11.15 5.73 6.71
C ASN A 211 9.91 6.60 6.96
N ILE A 212 8.84 6.39 6.19
CA ILE A 212 7.57 7.11 6.30
C ILE A 212 6.46 6.29 6.97
N ALA A 213 6.71 5.00 7.21
CA ALA A 213 5.84 4.07 7.91
C ALA A 213 6.69 3.15 8.80
N HIS A 214 6.13 2.02 9.26
CA HIS A 214 6.69 1.22 10.36
C HIS A 214 7.55 0.01 9.92
N GLY A 215 7.90 -0.14 8.64
CA GLY A 215 8.51 -1.38 8.12
C GLY A 215 9.76 -1.24 7.29
#